data_AF-A0A7W1ZY39-F1
#
_entry.id   AF-A0A7W1ZY39-F1
#
_cell.length_a   1.000
_cell.length_b   1.000
_cell.length_c   1.000
_cell.angle_alpha   90.00
_cell.angle_beta   90.00
_cell.angle_gamma   90.00
#
_symmetry.space_group_name_H-M   'P 1'
#
loop_
_entity.id
_entity.type
_entity.pdbx_description
1 polymer ?
#
loop_
_entity_poly.entity_id
_entity_poly.type
_entity_poly.pdbx_seq_one_letter_code
_entity_poly.pdbx_strand_id
1 'polypeptide(L)'
;MQRVSEEIAHISKRNGRWVIHPRKLQVVTVYNFEGKRTDETFHVRIHGNQSDLDSATVMQDADGNITGYSSYFEGILQYKVFFAYNEQGRKIEEITYDAKGELCRKTYYKYDTHRKMIEMSAYNSDNTLQDKHTYTNEYDSAGNLVKITIRRWTNIDGEMFYEPLCEIYYNITYY
;
A
#
# COMPACT_ATOMS: atom_id res chain seq x y z
N MET A 1 14.31 8.02 -24.34
CA MET A 1 13.17 7.85 -23.43
C MET A 1 12.02 7.29 -24.25
N GLN A 2 11.39 6.20 -23.78
CA GLN A 2 10.27 5.55 -24.45
C GLN A 2 9.06 5.56 -23.51
N ARG A 3 7.87 5.83 -24.04
CA ARG A 3 6.60 5.78 -23.31
C ARG A 3 5.73 4.69 -23.90
N VAL A 4 5.23 3.78 -23.07
CA VAL A 4 4.31 2.70 -23.44
C VAL A 4 3.01 2.90 -22.68
N SER A 5 1.88 2.83 -23.38
CA SER A 5 0.55 2.90 -22.77
C SER A 5 -0.20 1.61 -23.03
N GLU A 6 -0.78 1.03 -21.99
CA GLU A 6 -1.68 -0.11 -22.05
C GLU A 6 -3.12 0.38 -21.88
N GLU A 7 -3.98 0.05 -22.84
CA GLU A 7 -5.41 0.35 -22.79
C GLU A 7 -6.23 -0.93 -22.93
N ILE A 8 -7.25 -1.09 -22.08
CA ILE A 8 -8.18 -2.23 -22.18
C ILE A 8 -9.48 -1.80 -22.85
N ALA A 9 -9.90 -2.59 -23.82
CA ALA A 9 -11.24 -2.54 -24.40
C ALA A 9 -12.04 -3.74 -23.91
N HIS A 10 -13.19 -3.51 -23.29
CA HIS A 10 -14.12 -4.60 -22.98
C HIS A 10 -14.82 -5.04 -24.26
N ILE A 11 -15.10 -6.32 -24.40
CA ILE A 11 -15.85 -6.87 -25.54
C ILE A 11 -17.13 -7.50 -25.00
N SER A 12 -18.26 -7.20 -25.62
CA SER A 12 -19.52 -7.88 -25.32
C SER A 12 -20.28 -8.26 -26.58
N LYS A 13 -21.18 -9.24 -26.47
CA LYS A 13 -22.00 -9.70 -27.58
C LYS A 13 -23.36 -8.98 -27.55
N ARG A 14 -23.69 -8.23 -28.61
CA ARG A 14 -25.02 -7.62 -28.81
C ARG A 14 -25.61 -8.11 -30.12
N ASN A 15 -26.82 -8.68 -30.07
CA ASN A 15 -27.56 -9.17 -31.24
C ASN A 15 -26.73 -10.10 -32.15
N GLY A 16 -26.03 -11.06 -31.55
CA GLY A 16 -25.20 -12.02 -32.28
C GLY A 16 -23.85 -11.49 -32.77
N ARG A 17 -23.59 -10.17 -32.67
CA ARG A 17 -22.33 -9.54 -33.09
C ARG A 17 -21.47 -9.17 -31.88
N TRP A 18 -20.15 -9.32 -32.04
CA TRP A 18 -19.19 -8.83 -31.05
C TRP A 18 -19.02 -7.32 -31.21
N VAL A 19 -19.13 -6.60 -30.09
CA VAL A 19 -18.95 -5.16 -30.01
C VAL A 19 -17.79 -4.88 -29.07
N ILE A 20 -16.81 -4.13 -29.56
CA ILE A 20 -15.68 -3.64 -28.78
C ILE A 20 -16.08 -2.26 -28.22
N HIS A 21 -16.00 -2.11 -26.89
CA HIS A 21 -16.30 -0.86 -26.20
C HIS A 21 -15.08 0.09 -26.23
N PRO A 22 -15.26 1.40 -25.94
CA PRO A 22 -14.15 2.34 -25.88
C PRO A 22 -13.02 1.84 -24.98
N ARG A 23 -11.79 2.01 -25.46
CA ARG A 23 -10.58 1.67 -24.71
C ARG A 23 -10.44 2.60 -23.51
N LYS A 24 -10.00 2.05 -22.40
CA LYS A 24 -9.65 2.80 -21.19
C LYS A 24 -8.17 2.61 -20.91
N LEU A 25 -7.45 3.72 -20.80
CA LEU A 25 -6.06 3.73 -20.39
C LEU A 25 -5.96 3.13 -18.98
N GLN A 26 -5.09 2.15 -18.83
CA GLN A 26 -4.91 1.43 -17.56
C GLN A 26 -3.53 1.65 -17.00
N VAL A 27 -2.50 1.63 -17.84
CA VAL A 27 -1.11 1.77 -17.41
C VAL A 27 -0.33 2.64 -18.40
N VAL A 28 0.52 3.51 -17.89
CA VAL A 28 1.56 4.18 -18.66
C VAL A 28 2.90 3.84 -18.02
N THR A 29 3.80 3.23 -18.78
CA THR A 29 5.17 2.93 -18.35
C THR A 29 6.15 3.81 -19.13
N VAL A 30 7.04 4.48 -18.41
CA VAL A 30 8.12 5.28 -18.99
C VAL A 30 9.45 4.56 -18.80
N TYR A 31 10.26 4.54 -19.84
CA TYR A 31 11.58 3.93 -19.89
C TYR A 31 12.65 4.98 -20.21
N ASN A 32 13.82 4.86 -19.59
CA ASN A 32 15.00 5.66 -19.93
C ASN A 32 15.60 5.25 -21.29
N PHE A 33 16.71 5.88 -21.69
CA PHE A 33 17.40 5.57 -22.96
C PHE A 33 18.07 4.18 -22.98
N GLU A 34 18.25 3.54 -21.83
CA GLU A 34 18.81 2.19 -21.69
C GLU A 34 17.72 1.10 -21.70
N GLY A 35 16.44 1.47 -21.81
CA GLY A 35 15.33 0.53 -21.75
C GLY A 35 14.97 0.07 -20.33
N LYS A 36 15.54 0.70 -19.29
CA LYS A 36 15.11 0.49 -17.90
C LYS A 36 13.90 1.34 -17.58
N ARG A 37 12.98 0.81 -16.79
CA ARG A 37 11.78 1.51 -16.31
C ARG A 37 12.18 2.66 -15.38
N THR A 38 11.57 3.82 -15.54
CA THR A 38 11.85 5.00 -14.70
C THR A 38 10.63 5.50 -13.94
N ASP A 39 9.43 5.35 -14.51
CA ASP A 39 8.17 5.73 -13.88
C ASP A 39 7.04 4.82 -14.38
N GLU A 40 6.17 4.35 -13.48
CA GLU A 40 4.95 3.61 -13.82
C GLU A 40 3.73 4.34 -13.27
N THR A 41 2.85 4.84 -14.15
CA THR A 41 1.54 5.39 -13.78
C THR A 41 0.46 4.35 -13.98
N PHE A 42 -0.21 3.95 -12.89
CA PHE A 42 -1.38 3.09 -12.88
C PHE A 42 -2.64 3.95 -12.85
N HIS A 43 -3.61 3.68 -13.71
CA HIS A 43 -4.98 4.18 -13.59
C HIS A 43 -5.81 3.10 -12.91
N VAL A 44 -5.99 3.23 -11.59
CA VAL A 44 -6.73 2.26 -10.78
C VAL A 44 -8.12 2.83 -10.51
N ARG A 45 -9.18 2.26 -11.12
CA ARG A 45 -10.56 2.52 -10.68
C ARG A 45 -10.89 1.59 -9.52
N ILE A 46 -10.78 2.10 -8.28
CA ILE A 46 -11.33 1.39 -7.12
C ILE A 46 -12.81 1.75 -6.99
N HIS A 47 -13.71 0.85 -7.39
CA HIS A 47 -15.10 0.91 -6.95
C HIS A 47 -15.23 0.08 -5.66
N GLY A 48 -15.11 0.74 -4.51
CA GLY A 48 -15.31 0.13 -3.20
C GLY A 48 -14.82 1.02 -2.07
N ASN A 49 -15.76 1.53 -1.28
CA ASN A 49 -15.65 2.41 -0.11
C ASN A 49 -14.23 2.74 0.43
N GLN A 50 -13.94 4.05 0.34
CA GLN A 50 -12.78 4.83 0.80
C GLN A 50 -11.64 5.07 -0.20
N SER A 51 -11.55 6.34 -0.58
CA SER A 51 -10.51 7.08 -1.32
C SER A 51 -10.69 7.21 -2.84
N ASP A 52 -10.95 8.45 -3.22
CA ASP A 52 -10.99 9.03 -4.55
C ASP A 52 -9.61 8.94 -5.24
N LEU A 53 -9.17 7.74 -5.59
CA LEU A 53 -7.93 7.51 -6.33
C LEU A 53 -8.29 7.08 -7.75
N ASP A 54 -7.90 7.87 -8.74
CA ASP A 54 -8.09 7.55 -10.17
C ASP A 54 -6.77 7.08 -10.80
N SER A 55 -5.63 7.59 -10.32
CA SER A 55 -4.32 7.08 -10.75
C SER A 55 -3.23 7.28 -9.71
N ALA A 56 -2.15 6.50 -9.83
CA ALA A 56 -0.95 6.64 -9.03
C ALA A 56 0.30 6.45 -9.88
N THR A 57 1.37 7.20 -9.62
CA THR A 57 2.69 7.01 -10.23
C THR A 57 3.65 6.42 -9.20
N VAL A 58 4.19 5.23 -9.47
CA VAL A 58 5.16 4.56 -8.62
C VAL A 58 6.55 5.16 -8.82
N MET A 59 7.22 5.42 -7.71
CA MET A 59 8.60 5.90 -7.66
C MET A 59 9.53 4.71 -7.39
N GLN A 60 10.66 4.65 -8.09
CA GLN A 60 11.65 3.59 -7.96
C GLN A 60 13.06 4.16 -7.82
N ASP A 61 13.96 3.40 -7.18
CA ASP A 61 15.39 3.69 -7.19
C ASP A 61 16.07 3.19 -8.48
N ALA A 62 17.40 3.35 -8.59
CA ALA A 62 18.18 2.94 -9.77
C ALA A 62 18.19 1.42 -10.00
N ASP A 63 17.90 0.64 -8.97
CA ASP A 63 17.85 -0.81 -9.00
C ASP A 63 16.42 -1.33 -9.28
N GLY A 64 15.44 -0.42 -9.39
CA GLY A 64 14.03 -0.73 -9.66
C GLY A 64 13.21 -1.06 -8.42
N ASN A 65 13.75 -0.86 -7.21
CA ASN A 65 12.98 -1.06 -5.98
C ASN A 65 11.99 0.09 -5.81
N ILE A 66 10.77 -0.24 -5.39
CA ILE A 66 9.73 0.77 -5.13
C ILE A 66 10.13 1.60 -3.91
N THR A 67 10.27 2.91 -4.09
CA THR A 67 10.59 3.88 -3.03
C THR A 67 9.39 4.72 -2.62
N GLY A 68 8.25 4.55 -3.29
CA GLY A 68 7.03 5.25 -2.96
C GLY A 68 6.05 5.33 -4.13
N TYR A 69 5.05 6.20 -3.99
CA TYR A 69 4.14 6.55 -5.08
C TYR A 69 3.55 7.96 -4.91
N SER A 70 3.09 8.55 -6.00
CA SER A 70 2.28 9.77 -6.04
C SER A 70 0.84 9.39 -6.39
N SER A 71 -0.15 9.90 -5.67
CA SER A 71 -1.57 9.65 -5.90
C SER A 71 -2.23 10.84 -6.60
N TYR A 72 -3.12 10.57 -7.54
CA TYR A 72 -3.83 11.57 -8.33
C TYR A 72 -5.33 11.29 -8.39
N PHE A 73 -6.10 12.36 -8.29
CA PHE A 73 -7.55 12.35 -8.51
C PHE A 73 -7.87 13.36 -9.62
N GLU A 74 -8.60 12.91 -10.64
CA GLU A 74 -8.88 13.71 -11.85
C GLU A 74 -7.60 14.33 -12.48
N GLY A 75 -6.48 13.61 -12.42
CA GLY A 75 -5.17 14.08 -12.90
C GLY A 75 -4.46 15.09 -11.99
N ILE A 76 -5.06 15.48 -10.87
CA ILE A 76 -4.50 16.42 -9.89
C ILE A 76 -3.81 15.62 -8.78
N LEU A 77 -2.53 15.93 -8.52
CA LEU A 77 -1.75 15.34 -7.43
C LEU A 77 -2.48 15.58 -6.10
N GLN A 78 -2.74 14.51 -5.34
CA GLN A 78 -3.36 14.58 -4.02
C GLN A 78 -2.30 14.48 -2.91
N TYR A 79 -1.42 13.48 -3.00
CA TYR A 79 -0.36 13.26 -2.03
C TYR A 79 0.76 12.40 -2.62
N LYS A 80 1.91 12.39 -1.95
CA LYS A 80 3.04 11.50 -2.21
C LYS A 80 3.34 10.68 -0.97
N VAL A 81 3.64 9.41 -1.15
CA VAL A 81 4.11 8.52 -0.10
C VAL A 81 5.50 8.03 -0.45
N PHE A 82 6.41 8.09 0.52
CA PHE A 82 7.78 7.58 0.42
C PHE A 82 7.99 6.43 1.39
N PHE A 83 8.80 5.47 1.01
CA PHE A 83 9.08 4.26 1.76
C PHE A 83 10.56 4.17 2.11
N ALA A 84 10.85 3.78 3.36
CA ALA A 84 12.19 3.34 3.74
C ALA A 84 12.17 1.86 4.11
N TYR A 85 13.27 1.18 3.79
CA TYR A 85 13.42 -0.26 3.98
C TYR A 85 14.63 -0.57 4.86
N ASN A 86 14.57 -1.66 5.61
CA ASN A 86 15.74 -2.21 6.29
C ASN A 86 16.61 -3.04 5.32
N GLU A 87 17.78 -3.49 5.78
CA GLU A 87 18.74 -4.31 5.00
C GLU A 87 18.14 -5.62 4.47
N GLN A 88 17.03 -6.08 5.05
CA GLN A 88 16.33 -7.30 4.63
C GLN A 88 15.23 -7.00 3.60
N GLY A 89 15.16 -5.78 3.08
CA GLY A 89 14.16 -5.35 2.09
C GLY A 89 12.76 -5.19 2.65
N ARG A 90 12.60 -5.03 3.98
CA ARG A 90 11.27 -4.81 4.59
C ARG A 90 11.04 -3.34 4.86
N LYS A 91 9.86 -2.86 4.50
CA LYS A 91 9.43 -1.48 4.73
C LYS A 91 9.37 -1.22 6.24
N ILE A 92 10.13 -0.25 6.72
CA ILE A 92 10.17 0.14 8.13
C ILE A 92 9.55 1.52 8.38
N GLU A 93 9.37 2.31 7.31
CA GLU A 93 8.80 3.65 7.38
C GLU A 93 7.96 3.97 6.14
N GLU A 94 6.90 4.73 6.35
CA GLU A 94 6.14 5.46 5.34
C GLU A 94 6.05 6.94 5.73
N ILE A 95 6.32 7.84 4.78
CA ILE A 95 6.13 9.27 4.95
C ILE A 95 5.18 9.79 3.89
N THR A 96 4.09 10.43 4.31
CA THR A 96 3.10 11.02 3.42
C THR A 96 3.20 12.54 3.42
N TYR A 97 3.30 13.13 2.24
CA TYR A 97 3.22 14.56 2.00
C TYR A 97 1.99 14.88 1.16
N ASP A 98 1.34 16.01 1.40
CA ASP A 98 0.25 16.48 0.56
C ASP A 98 0.75 16.99 -0.82
N ALA A 99 -0.18 17.44 -1.65
CA ALA A 99 0.11 18.01 -2.97
C ALA A 99 0.99 19.26 -2.94
N LYS A 100 1.03 19.98 -1.81
CA LYS A 100 1.87 21.17 -1.60
C LYS A 100 3.26 20.83 -1.06
N GLY A 101 3.50 19.56 -0.71
CA GLY A 101 4.74 19.09 -0.13
C GLY A 101 4.81 19.26 1.38
N GLU A 102 3.69 19.52 2.05
CA GLU A 102 3.63 19.57 3.51
C GLU A 102 3.53 18.15 4.07
N LEU A 103 4.30 17.87 5.13
CA LEU A 103 4.23 16.58 5.81
C LEU A 103 2.83 16.40 6.40
N CYS A 104 2.21 15.26 6.14
CA CYS A 104 0.91 14.89 6.73
C CYS A 104 1.07 13.83 7.81
N ARG A 105 1.82 12.77 7.51
CA ARG A 105 1.85 11.56 8.34
C ARG A 105 3.19 10.85 8.23
N LYS A 106 3.63 10.25 9.34
CA LYS A 106 4.71 9.26 9.38
C LYS A 106 4.19 7.97 9.98
N THR A 107 4.50 6.84 9.36
CA THR A 107 4.13 5.52 9.88
C THR A 107 5.38 4.65 9.98
N TYR A 108 5.56 3.95 11.09
CA TYR A 108 6.70 3.07 11.34
C TYR A 108 6.23 1.64 11.60
N TYR A 109 7.04 0.68 11.17
CA TYR A 109 6.74 -0.74 11.28
C TYR A 109 7.88 -1.50 11.95
N LYS A 110 7.53 -2.46 12.81
CA LYS A 110 8.47 -3.41 13.40
C LYS A 110 8.03 -4.83 13.08
N TYR A 111 9.03 -5.70 12.95
CA TYR A 111 8.84 -7.09 12.58
C TYR A 111 9.56 -8.02 13.55
N ASP A 112 9.02 -9.22 13.73
CA ASP A 112 9.71 -10.30 14.42
C ASP A 112 10.74 -11.01 13.52
N THR A 113 11.42 -12.00 14.09
CA THR A 113 12.40 -12.86 13.41
C THR A 113 11.77 -13.73 12.31
N HIS A 114 10.47 -14.04 12.41
CA HIS A 114 9.68 -14.75 11.41
C HIS A 114 9.11 -13.84 10.32
N ARG A 115 9.53 -12.57 10.30
CA ARG A 115 9.17 -11.58 9.27
C ARG A 115 7.71 -11.16 9.31
N LYS A 116 7.03 -11.35 10.44
CA LYS A 116 5.68 -10.85 10.67
C LYS A 116 5.72 -9.53 11.40
N MET A 117 4.77 -8.66 11.10
CA MET A 117 4.64 -7.37 11.77
C MET A 117 4.27 -7.62 13.24
N ILE A 118 4.87 -6.84 14.15
CA ILE A 118 4.59 -6.90 15.60
C ILE A 118 4.17 -5.54 16.15
N GLU A 119 4.49 -4.45 15.47
CA GLU A 119 4.07 -3.10 15.85
C GLU A 119 3.89 -2.24 14.60
N MET A 120 2.85 -1.41 14.63
CA MET A 120 2.69 -0.27 13.73
C MET A 120 2.42 0.96 14.59
N SER A 121 3.06 2.08 14.25
CA SER A 121 2.80 3.37 14.89
C SER A 121 2.71 4.46 13.83
N ALA A 122 1.68 5.28 13.89
CA ALA A 122 1.42 6.37 12.98
C ALA A 122 1.32 7.68 13.75
N TYR A 123 1.95 8.71 13.19
CA TYR A 123 2.08 10.02 13.77
C TYR A 123 1.64 11.08 12.78
N ASN A 124 0.98 12.12 13.28
CA ASN A 124 0.71 13.32 12.51
C ASN A 124 1.99 14.12 12.25
N SER A 125 1.88 15.18 11.46
CA SER A 125 3.00 16.05 11.09
C SER A 125 3.68 16.75 12.26
N ASP A 126 2.95 16.98 13.35
CA ASP A 126 3.43 17.53 14.62
C ASP A 126 4.03 16.45 15.56
N ASN A 127 4.20 15.22 15.06
CA ASN A 127 4.63 14.03 15.81
C ASN A 127 3.67 13.59 16.93
N THR A 128 2.41 14.03 16.93
CA THR A 128 1.39 13.45 17.82
C THR A 128 1.05 12.04 17.37
N LEU A 129 0.99 11.10 18.30
CA LEU A 129 0.63 9.71 18.02
C LEU A 129 -0.85 9.64 17.62
N GLN A 130 -1.11 9.24 16.38
CA GLN A 130 -2.45 9.09 15.84
C GLN A 130 -2.98 7.67 16.08
N ASP A 131 -2.16 6.67 15.77
CA ASP A 131 -2.52 5.26 15.92
C ASP A 131 -1.32 4.46 16.33
N LYS A 132 -1.53 3.48 17.21
CA LYS A 132 -0.53 2.45 17.49
C LYS A 132 -1.20 1.11 17.67
N HIS A 133 -0.65 0.10 17.01
CA HIS A 133 -1.15 -1.27 17.04
C HIS A 133 -0.02 -2.23 17.36
N THR A 134 -0.35 -3.29 18.09
CA THR A 134 0.54 -4.44 18.30
C THR A 134 -0.09 -5.71 17.77
N TYR A 135 0.76 -6.62 17.32
CA TYR A 135 0.37 -7.87 16.70
C TYR A 135 1.08 -9.02 17.41
N THR A 136 0.30 -9.99 17.89
CA THR A 136 0.83 -11.24 18.44
C THR A 136 0.51 -12.36 17.47
N ASN A 137 1.56 -13.06 17.02
CA ASN A 137 1.46 -14.14 16.05
C ASN A 137 1.64 -15.48 16.77
N GLU A 138 0.71 -16.40 16.59
CA GLU A 138 0.81 -17.77 17.11
C GLU A 138 0.93 -18.76 15.95
N TYR A 139 1.73 -19.81 16.18
CA TYR A 139 2.08 -20.79 15.17
C TYR A 139 1.77 -22.21 15.66
N ASP A 140 1.42 -23.10 14.74
CA ASP A 140 1.33 -24.53 15.04
C ASP A 140 2.71 -25.19 15.16
N SER A 141 2.71 -26.48 15.46
CA SER A 141 3.94 -27.27 15.61
C SER A 141 4.75 -27.42 14.31
N ALA A 142 4.16 -27.15 13.15
CA ALA A 142 4.84 -27.13 11.86
C ALA A 142 5.39 -25.73 11.51
N GLY A 143 5.17 -24.72 12.36
CA GLY A 143 5.61 -23.35 12.15
C GLY A 143 4.70 -22.53 11.23
N ASN A 144 3.47 -22.99 10.98
CA ASN A 144 2.49 -22.24 10.22
C ASN A 144 1.73 -21.27 11.11
N LEU A 145 1.46 -20.06 10.61
CA LEU A 145 0.70 -19.03 11.35
C LEU A 145 -0.74 -19.49 11.50
N VAL A 146 -1.22 -19.63 12.74
CA VAL A 146 -2.58 -20.07 13.05
C VAL A 146 -3.45 -18.97 13.66
N LYS A 147 -2.83 -17.95 14.27
CA LYS A 147 -3.57 -16.84 14.86
C LYS A 147 -2.80 -15.53 14.83
N ILE A 148 -3.51 -14.44 14.61
CA ILE A 148 -3.03 -13.07 14.84
C ILE A 148 -3.98 -12.39 15.81
N THR A 149 -3.46 -11.89 16.94
CA THR A 149 -4.19 -10.97 17.82
C THR A 149 -3.72 -9.54 17.57
N ILE A 150 -4.63 -8.68 17.16
CA ILE A 150 -4.39 -7.25 16.93
C ILE A 150 -4.91 -6.49 18.14
N ARG A 151 -4.05 -5.67 18.75
CA ARG A 151 -4.44 -4.76 19.83
C ARG A 151 -4.16 -3.32 19.44
N ARG A 152 -5.09 -2.43 19.78
CA ARG A 152 -4.93 -0.99 19.61
C ARG A 152 -4.45 -0.40 20.92
N TRP A 153 -3.45 0.47 20.84
CA TRP A 153 -3.06 1.31 21.96
C TRP A 153 -4.12 2.40 22.14
N THR A 154 -4.60 2.55 23.37
CA THR A 154 -5.65 3.51 23.72
C THR A 154 -5.21 4.27 24.96
N ASN A 155 -5.47 5.58 24.95
CA ASN A 155 -5.27 6.47 26.09
C ASN A 155 -6.62 7.10 26.44
N ILE A 156 -7.12 6.79 27.63
CA ILE A 156 -8.34 7.38 28.19
C ILE A 156 -7.94 8.04 29.50
N ASP A 157 -8.12 9.36 29.60
CA ASP A 157 -7.84 10.15 30.79
C ASP A 157 -6.43 9.96 31.38
N GLY A 158 -5.44 9.68 30.53
CA GLY A 158 -4.04 9.46 30.91
C GLY A 158 -3.68 8.00 31.20
N GLU A 159 -4.65 7.10 31.27
CA GLU A 159 -4.41 5.67 31.39
C GLU A 159 -4.16 5.05 30.02
N MET A 160 -2.99 4.42 29.87
CA MET A 160 -2.54 3.83 28.62
C MET A 160 -2.64 2.31 28.69
N PHE A 161 -3.41 1.71 27.79
CA PHE A 161 -3.54 0.26 27.70
C PHE A 161 -3.73 -0.21 26.26
N TYR A 162 -3.65 -1.52 26.05
CA TYR A 162 -3.88 -2.15 24.75
C TYR A 162 -5.21 -2.89 24.78
N GLU A 163 -6.19 -2.39 24.03
CA GLU A 163 -7.47 -3.07 23.87
C GLU A 163 -7.42 -4.07 22.70
N PRO A 164 -8.00 -5.26 22.83
CA PRO A 164 -8.11 -6.20 21.72
C PRO A 164 -9.07 -5.63 20.66
N LEU A 165 -8.58 -5.53 19.43
CA LEU A 165 -9.36 -5.02 18.29
C LEU A 165 -9.91 -6.15 17.43
N CYS A 166 -9.09 -7.17 17.18
CA CYS A 166 -9.43 -8.26 16.28
C CYS A 166 -8.56 -9.48 16.56
N GLU A 167 -9.14 -10.67 16.36
CA GLU A 167 -8.39 -11.91 16.24
C GLU A 167 -8.70 -12.56 14.89
N ILE A 168 -7.64 -12.96 14.18
CA ILE A 168 -7.72 -13.62 12.88
C ILE A 168 -7.20 -15.05 13.07
N TYR A 169 -7.99 -16.03 12.64
CA TYR A 169 -7.66 -17.45 12.76
C TYR A 169 -7.43 -18.07 11.38
N TYR A 170 -6.39 -18.88 11.27
CA TYR A 170 -6.08 -19.67 10.08
C TYR A 170 -6.25 -21.16 10.41
N ASN A 171 -7.25 -21.79 9.78
CA ASN A 171 -7.50 -23.22 9.93
C ASN A 171 -6.69 -23.98 8.89
N ILE A 172 -5.78 -24.84 9.34
CA ILE A 172 -4.89 -25.64 8.49
C ILE A 172 -5.20 -27.11 8.73
N THR A 173 -5.44 -27.85 7.65
CA THR A 173 -5.68 -29.30 7.69
C THR A 173 -4.54 -30.00 6.95
N TYR A 174 -3.95 -30.99 7.60
CA TYR A 174 -2.90 -31.84 7.04
C TYR A 174 -3.53 -33.13 6.51
N TYR A 175 -3.08 -33.58 5.34
CA TYR A 175 -3.48 -34.83 4.71
C TYR A 175 -2.33 -35.84 4.73
#